data_AF-X1BG17-F1
#
_entry.id   AF-X1BG17-F1
#
_cell.length_a   1.000
_cell.length_b   1.000
_cell.length_c   1.000
_cell.angle_alpha   90.00
_cell.angle_beta   90.00
_cell.angle_gamma   90.00
#
_symmetry.space_group_name_H-M   'P 1'
#
loop_
_entity.id
_entity.type
_entity.pdbx_description
1 polymer ?
#
loop_
_entity_poly.entity_id
_entity_poly.type
_entity_poly.pdbx_seq_one_letter_code
_entity_poly.pdbx_strand_id
1 'polypeptide(L)'
;MIGFLQQLHPIVQALLAGLFTWALTALGASTVFMTKEIDKKILDTMLGFAAGVMIAASYWSLLAPAIEMSEGLGVPVWFPPMVGFLLGGIFLGGIDKILPHLHLGFPIEEAEGIKTSF
;
A
#
# COMPACT_ATOMS: atom_id res chain seq x y z
N MET A 1 5.88 -24.07 -15.66
CA MET A 1 5.89 -23.44 -14.32
C MET A 1 4.70 -22.48 -14.14
N ILE A 2 4.49 -21.51 -15.03
CA ILE A 2 3.36 -20.57 -14.95
C ILE A 2 1.99 -21.26 -15.13
N GLY A 3 1.87 -22.24 -16.02
CA GLY A 3 0.61 -22.97 -16.23
C GLY A 3 0.11 -23.78 -15.02
N PHE A 4 1.00 -24.22 -14.12
CA PHE A 4 0.60 -24.90 -12.88
C PHE A 4 -0.05 -23.91 -11.90
N LEU A 5 0.51 -22.70 -11.77
CA LEU A 5 -0.03 -21.66 -10.90
C LEU A 5 -1.40 -21.17 -11.38
N GLN A 6 -1.60 -21.08 -12.70
CA GLN A 6 -2.89 -20.68 -13.29
C GLN A 6 -4.02 -21.70 -13.07
N GLN A 7 -3.69 -22.97 -12.80
CA GLN A 7 -4.68 -24.01 -12.50
C GLN A 7 -5.15 -23.99 -11.04
N LEU A 8 -4.46 -23.26 -10.16
CA LEU A 8 -4.85 -23.13 -8.76
C LEU A 8 -6.04 -22.18 -8.60
N HIS A 9 -6.85 -22.40 -7.57
CA HIS A 9 -7.96 -21.52 -7.24
C HIS A 9 -7.46 -20.09 -6.95
N PRO A 10 -8.16 -19.01 -7.40
CA PRO A 10 -7.70 -17.63 -7.20
C PRO A 10 -7.36 -17.26 -5.76
N ILE A 11 -8.08 -17.82 -4.78
CA ILE A 11 -7.80 -17.63 -3.34
C ILE A 11 -6.42 -18.20 -2.97
N VAL A 12 -6.06 -19.37 -3.49
CA VAL A 12 -4.75 -19.99 -3.23
C VAL A 12 -3.64 -19.19 -3.92
N GLN A 13 -3.89 -18.69 -5.12
CA GLN A 13 -2.96 -17.79 -5.80
C GLN A 13 -2.71 -16.51 -4.99
N ALA A 14 -3.78 -15.87 -4.51
CA ALA A 14 -3.69 -14.67 -3.68
C ALA A 14 -2.95 -14.94 -2.36
N LEU A 15 -3.20 -16.09 -1.71
CA LEU A 15 -2.51 -16.49 -0.49
C LEU A 15 -1.01 -16.69 -0.74
N LEU A 16 -0.63 -17.41 -1.79
CA LEU A 16 0.79 -17.62 -2.14
C LEU A 16 1.48 -16.32 -2.49
N ALA A 17 0.82 -15.44 -3.26
CA ALA A 17 1.33 -14.12 -3.56
C ALA A 17 1.51 -13.26 -2.29
N GLY A 18 0.56 -13.31 -1.37
CA GLY A 18 0.63 -12.61 -0.09
C GLY A 18 1.74 -13.13 0.84
N LEU A 19 1.93 -14.45 0.91
CA LEU A 19 3.06 -15.03 1.66
C LEU A 19 4.40 -14.65 1.04
N PHE A 20 4.47 -14.57 -0.28
CA PHE A 20 5.67 -14.12 -0.98
C PHE A 20 6.00 -12.66 -0.68
N THR A 21 5.03 -11.74 -0.77
CA THR A 21 5.26 -10.32 -0.45
C THR A 21 5.61 -10.14 1.02
N TRP A 22 4.94 -10.85 1.92
CA TRP A 22 5.30 -10.87 3.35
C TRP A 22 6.73 -11.35 3.59
N ALA A 23 7.17 -12.41 2.91
CA ALA A 23 8.53 -12.92 3.03
C ALA A 23 9.57 -11.91 2.54
N LEU A 24 9.28 -11.16 1.48
CA LEU A 24 10.14 -10.06 1.02
C LEU A 24 10.23 -8.93 2.05
N THR A 25 9.11 -8.57 2.70
CA THR A 25 9.12 -7.60 3.80
C THR A 25 9.95 -8.10 4.98
N ALA A 26 9.79 -9.37 5.38
CA ALA A 26 10.58 -9.99 6.44
C ALA A 26 12.08 -10.02 6.11
N LEU A 27 12.43 -10.32 4.85
CA LEU A 27 13.80 -10.31 4.36
C LEU A 27 14.38 -8.88 4.38
N GLY A 28 13.63 -7.88 3.92
CA GLY A 28 14.04 -6.48 4.00
C GLY A 28 14.28 -6.03 5.45
N ALA A 29 13.37 -6.37 6.36
CA ALA A 29 13.48 -6.06 7.78
C ALA A 29 14.66 -6.78 8.46
N SER A 30 15.04 -7.99 7.99
CA SER A 30 16.17 -8.76 8.55
C SER A 30 17.52 -8.04 8.45
N THR A 31 17.64 -7.05 7.55
CA THR A 31 18.85 -6.23 7.41
C THR A 31 19.23 -5.47 8.69
N VAL A 32 18.26 -5.24 9.59
CA VAL A 32 18.50 -4.64 10.92
C VAL A 32 19.49 -5.45 11.78
N PHE A 33 19.63 -6.76 11.55
CA PHE A 33 20.61 -7.58 12.26
C PHE A 33 22.05 -7.37 11.79
N MET A 34 22.25 -6.80 10.60
CA MET A 34 23.56 -6.53 10.02
C MET A 34 23.96 -5.05 10.13
N THR A 35 22.99 -4.13 10.14
CA THR A 35 23.23 -2.68 10.15
C THR A 35 22.43 -2.01 11.27
N LYS A 36 23.14 -1.35 12.19
CA LYS A 36 22.52 -0.61 13.32
C LYS A 36 22.09 0.82 12.96
N GLU A 37 22.79 1.47 12.03
CA GLU A 37 22.51 2.84 11.60
C GLU A 37 22.57 2.93 10.07
N ILE A 38 21.53 3.47 9.46
CA ILE A 38 21.43 3.69 8.01
C ILE A 38 21.57 5.19 7.75
N ASP A 39 22.37 5.56 6.75
CA ASP A 39 22.49 6.94 6.30
C ASP A 39 21.13 7.48 5.82
N LYS A 40 20.77 8.69 6.26
CA LYS A 40 19.47 9.30 5.93
C LYS A 40 19.23 9.42 4.43
N LYS A 41 20.26 9.70 3.61
CA LYS A 41 20.10 9.80 2.15
C LYS A 41 19.74 8.46 1.52
N ILE A 42 20.29 7.36 2.06
CA ILE A 42 19.94 6.01 1.60
C ILE A 42 18.48 5.73 1.97
N LEU A 43 18.08 6.02 3.20
CA LEU A 43 16.70 5.84 3.65
C LEU A 43 15.71 6.66 2.79
N ASP A 44 15.99 7.94 2.55
CA ASP A 44 15.16 8.81 1.72
C ASP A 44 15.06 8.29 0.28
N THR A 45 16.15 7.76 -0.28
CA THR A 45 16.15 7.14 -1.62
C THR A 45 15.28 5.89 -1.64
N MET A 46 15.36 5.03 -0.62
CA MET A 46 14.53 3.82 -0.51
C MET A 46 13.05 4.16 -0.36
N LEU A 47 12.71 5.16 0.47
CA LEU A 47 11.33 5.64 0.65
C LEU A 47 10.78 6.25 -0.65
N GLY A 48 11.57 7.07 -1.33
CA GLY A 48 11.20 7.65 -2.63
C GLY A 48 10.98 6.58 -3.71
N PHE A 49 11.83 5.56 -3.76
CA PHE A 49 11.66 4.43 -4.67
C PHE A 49 10.36 3.66 -4.39
N ALA A 50 10.11 3.33 -3.12
CA ALA A 50 8.89 2.64 -2.72
C ALA A 50 7.64 3.47 -3.07
N ALA A 51 7.64 4.77 -2.78
CA ALA A 51 6.55 5.67 -3.14
C ALA A 51 6.32 5.69 -4.66
N GLY A 52 7.38 5.78 -5.47
CA GLY A 52 7.29 5.76 -6.92
C GLY A 52 6.66 4.48 -7.47
N VAL A 53 7.10 3.30 -6.98
CA VAL A 53 6.56 2.00 -7.38
C VAL A 53 5.07 1.88 -7.02
N MET A 54 4.67 2.36 -5.84
CA MET A 54 3.26 2.28 -5.40
C MET A 54 2.36 3.21 -6.21
N ILE A 55 2.81 4.42 -6.56
CA ILE A 55 2.06 5.33 -7.45
C ILE A 55 1.90 4.71 -8.84
N ALA A 56 2.98 4.16 -9.40
CA ALA A 56 2.96 3.44 -10.67
C ALA A 56 1.93 2.30 -10.69
N ALA A 57 2.00 1.42 -9.69
CA ALA A 57 1.10 0.29 -9.55
C ALA A 57 -0.38 0.74 -9.41
N SER A 58 -0.63 1.83 -8.69
CA SER A 58 -1.98 2.36 -8.50
C SER A 58 -2.68 2.71 -9.83
N TYR A 59 -1.94 3.21 -10.81
CA TYR A 59 -2.49 3.53 -12.13
C TYR A 59 -2.51 2.32 -13.05
N TRP A 60 -1.35 1.72 -13.34
CA TRP A 60 -1.23 0.69 -14.37
C TRP A 60 -1.80 -0.67 -13.97
N SER A 61 -1.69 -1.04 -12.69
CA SER A 61 -2.11 -2.36 -12.22
C SER A 61 -3.50 -2.36 -11.61
N LEU A 62 -4.02 -1.19 -11.19
CA LEU A 62 -5.32 -1.09 -10.53
C LEU A 62 -6.30 -0.21 -11.31
N LEU A 63 -6.01 1.09 -11.51
CA LEU A 63 -6.98 2.04 -12.06
C LEU A 63 -7.29 1.77 -13.54
N ALA A 64 -6.29 1.56 -14.38
CA ALA A 64 -6.50 1.27 -15.81
C ALA A 64 -7.31 -0.03 -16.02
N PRO A 65 -6.97 -1.18 -15.40
CA PRO A 65 -7.81 -2.37 -15.45
C PRO A 65 -9.22 -2.15 -14.88
N ALA A 66 -9.38 -1.35 -13.83
CA ALA A 66 -10.70 -1.06 -13.27
C ALA A 66 -11.59 -0.25 -14.23
N ILE A 67 -11.02 0.65 -15.03
CA ILE A 67 -11.74 1.40 -16.08
C ILE A 67 -12.20 0.44 -17.18
N GLU A 68 -11.32 -0.46 -17.63
CA GLU A 68 -11.67 -1.50 -18.62
C GLU A 68 -12.78 -2.43 -18.10
N MET A 69 -12.70 -2.84 -16.83
CA MET A 69 -13.74 -3.66 -16.18
C MET A 69 -15.08 -2.92 -15.99
N SER A 70 -15.10 -1.59 -16.14
CA SER A 70 -16.31 -0.78 -15.99
C SER A 70 -17.07 -0.58 -17.31
N GLU A 71 -16.53 -1.08 -18.42
CA GLU A 71 -17.21 -1.06 -19.72
C GLU A 71 -18.52 -1.86 -19.69
N GLY A 72 -19.58 -1.32 -20.29
CA GLY A 72 -20.87 -2.01 -20.41
C GLY A 72 -21.80 -1.93 -19.19
N LEU A 73 -21.41 -1.23 -18.11
CA LEU A 73 -22.23 -1.09 -16.90
C LEU A 73 -23.38 -0.07 -17.00
N GLY A 74 -23.62 0.53 -18.18
CA GLY A 74 -24.67 1.54 -18.38
C GLY A 74 -24.41 2.90 -17.70
N VAL A 75 -23.23 3.06 -17.08
CA VAL A 75 -22.72 4.29 -16.48
C VAL A 75 -21.40 4.69 -17.16
N PRO A 76 -20.97 5.97 -17.06
CA PRO A 76 -19.67 6.36 -17.59
C PRO A 76 -18.54 5.49 -17.00
N VAL A 77 -17.66 4.96 -17.86
CA VAL A 77 -16.58 4.01 -17.49
C VAL A 77 -15.65 4.49 -16.39
N TRP A 78 -15.45 5.80 -16.26
CA TRP A 78 -14.61 6.39 -15.23
C TRP A 78 -15.32 6.51 -13.87
N PHE A 79 -16.64 6.39 -13.82
CA PHE A 79 -17.42 6.67 -12.62
C PHE A 79 -17.20 5.62 -11.51
N PRO A 80 -17.34 4.30 -11.75
CA PRO A 80 -17.10 3.31 -10.70
C PRO A 80 -15.67 3.33 -10.13
N PRO A 81 -14.60 3.38 -10.94
CA PRO A 81 -13.23 3.46 -10.44
C PRO A 81 -12.96 4.74 -9.65
N MET A 82 -13.48 5.88 -10.10
CA MET A 82 -13.36 7.16 -9.39
C MET A 82 -14.00 7.08 -8.00
N VAL A 83 -15.23 6.58 -7.91
CA VAL A 83 -15.93 6.46 -6.62
C VAL A 83 -15.18 5.51 -5.68
N GLY A 84 -14.74 4.36 -6.17
CA GLY A 84 -13.95 3.41 -5.38
C GLY A 84 -12.63 4.01 -4.88
N PHE A 85 -11.91 4.72 -5.75
CA PHE A 85 -10.64 5.37 -5.41
C PHE A 85 -10.82 6.47 -4.36
N LEU A 86 -11.82 7.35 -4.54
CA LEU A 86 -12.11 8.41 -3.57
C LEU A 86 -12.58 7.86 -2.22
N LEU A 87 -13.45 6.85 -2.22
CA LEU A 87 -13.88 6.20 -0.98
C LEU A 87 -12.71 5.54 -0.25
N GLY A 88 -11.81 4.87 -0.98
CA GLY A 88 -10.59 4.30 -0.40
C GLY A 88 -9.67 5.37 0.21
N GLY A 89 -9.49 6.49 -0.48
CA GLY A 89 -8.69 7.62 0.01
C GLY A 89 -9.30 8.28 1.25
N ILE A 90 -10.61 8.53 1.25
CA ILE A 90 -11.33 9.07 2.41
C ILE A 90 -11.25 8.10 3.59
N PHE A 91 -11.41 6.79 3.33
CA PHE A 91 -11.31 5.76 4.36
C PHE A 91 -9.93 5.74 5.00
N LEU A 92 -8.85 5.72 4.20
CA LEU A 92 -7.49 5.77 4.72
C LEU A 92 -7.20 7.08 5.48
N GLY A 93 -7.62 8.23 4.96
CA GLY A 93 -7.48 9.52 5.65
C GLY A 93 -8.30 9.60 6.94
N GLY A 94 -9.43 8.90 7.01
CA GLY A 94 -10.22 8.75 8.23
C GLY A 94 -9.49 7.92 9.27
N ILE A 95 -8.89 6.79 8.88
CA ILE A 95 -8.08 5.95 9.76
C ILE A 95 -6.88 6.73 10.29
N ASP A 96 -6.17 7.46 9.43
CA ASP A 96 -4.99 8.25 9.77
C ASP A 96 -5.30 9.24 10.91
N LYS A 97 -6.42 9.96 10.82
CA LYS A 97 -6.87 10.91 11.86
C LYS A 97 -7.31 10.26 13.17
N ILE A 98 -7.72 9.00 13.14
CA ILE A 98 -8.19 8.28 14.33
C ILE A 98 -7.01 7.66 15.07
N LEU A 99 -6.06 7.11 14.32
CA LEU A 99 -4.91 6.42 14.89
C LEU A 99 -3.99 7.42 15.62
N PRO A 100 -3.66 7.18 16.90
CA PRO A 100 -2.70 8.00 17.61
C PRO A 100 -1.34 7.86 16.95
N HIS A 101 -0.86 8.94 16.33
CA HIS A 101 0.44 8.94 15.65
C HIS A 101 1.12 10.31 15.77
N LEU A 102 2.45 10.29 15.73
CA LEU A 102 3.29 11.47 15.76
C LEU A 102 4.03 11.56 14.43
N HIS A 103 3.91 12.70 13.74
CA HIS A 103 4.70 12.95 12.53
C HIS A 103 6.19 13.02 12.88
N LEU A 104 7.02 12.38 12.05
CA LEU A 104 8.45 12.28 12.28
C LEU A 104 9.08 13.68 12.31
N GLY A 105 9.58 14.11 13.48
CA GLY A 105 10.23 15.42 13.67
C GLY A 105 9.34 16.53 14.24
N PHE A 106 8.08 16.26 14.57
CA PHE A 106 7.15 17.21 15.17
C PHE A 106 7.14 17.11 16.71
N PRO A 107 6.86 18.21 17.44
CA PRO A 107 6.71 18.17 18.89
C PRO A 107 5.49 17.31 19.30
N ILE A 108 5.56 16.68 20.48
CA ILE A 108 4.50 15.80 21.02
C ILE A 108 3.15 16.53 21.14
N GLU A 109 3.16 17.85 21.25
CA GLU A 109 1.99 18.73 21.29
C GLU A 109 1.16 18.70 20.00
N GLU A 110 1.79 18.32 18.88
CA GLU A 110 1.18 18.17 17.55
C GLU A 110 0.83 16.70 17.24
N ALA A 111 0.81 15.81 18.24
CA ALA A 111 0.36 14.44 18.07
C ALA A 111 -1.12 14.38 17.68
N GLU A 112 -1.42 13.69 16.58
CA GLU A 112 -2.77 13.48 16.09
C GLU A 112 -3.39 12.19 16.66
N GLY A 113 -4.71 12.07 16.60
CA GLY A 113 -5.45 10.88 17.01
C GLY A 113 -5.96 10.88 18.46
N ILE A 114 -6.58 9.78 18.83
CA ILE A 114 -7.17 9.62 20.17
C ILE A 114 -6.06 9.54 21.22
N LYS A 115 -6.10 10.44 22.22
CA LYS A 115 -5.13 10.44 23.32
C LYS A 115 -5.17 9.09 24.06
N THR A 116 -4.11 8.31 23.93
CA THR A 116 -3.93 7.05 24.68
C THR A 116 -3.41 7.35 26.07
N SER A 117 -3.98 6.72 27.11
CA SER A 117 -3.66 7.00 28.52
C SER A 117 -2.50 6.16 29.07
N PHE A 118 -1.52 5.79 28.25
CA PHE A 118 -0.41 4.92 28.65
C PHE A 118 0.93 5.59 28.35
#